data_AF-A0A1W9QKL1-F1
#
_entry.id   AF-A0A1W9QKL1-F1
#
_cell.length_a   1.000
_cell.length_b   1.000
_cell.length_c   1.000
_cell.angle_alpha   90.00
_cell.angle_beta   90.00
_cell.angle_gamma   90.00
#
_symmetry.space_group_name_H-M   'P 1'
#
loop_
_entity.id
_entity.type
_entity.pdbx_description
1 polymer ?
#
loop_
_entity_poly.entity_id
_entity_poly.type
_entity_poly.pdbx_seq_one_letter_code
_entity_poly.pdbx_strand_id
1 'polypeptide(L)' 'MDEKRKGEIALALLKYRMGREGIRLTLDIKRELGNVAKATGIPQDELKEFGKILIGELLEETFSK' A
#
# COMPACT_ATOMS: atom_id res chain seq x y z
N MET A 1 21.81 -1.04 -8.27
CA MET A 1 20.37 -1.33 -8.33
C MET A 1 19.66 -0.04 -8.64
N ASP A 2 18.91 0.00 -9.73
CA ASP A 2 18.16 1.19 -10.17
C ASP A 2 16.89 1.41 -9.32
N GLU A 3 16.28 2.58 -9.49
CA GLU A 3 15.08 3.00 -8.76
C GLU A 3 13.87 2.11 -9.05
N LYS A 4 13.75 1.60 -10.28
CA LYS A 4 12.67 0.67 -10.64
C LYS A 4 12.80 -0.61 -9.82
N ARG A 5 14.00 -1.19 -9.76
CA ARG A 5 14.25 -2.40 -9.00
C ARG A 5 14.07 -2.21 -7.49
N LYS A 6 14.43 -1.05 -6.95
CA LYS A 6 14.11 -0.69 -5.55
C LYS A 6 12.61 -0.64 -5.30
N GLY A 7 11.85 -0.04 -6.22
CA GLY A 7 10.38 0.02 -6.15
C GLY A 7 9.73 -1.36 -6.15
N GLU A 8 10.18 -2.25 -7.03
CA GLU A 8 9.70 -3.64 -7.08
C GLU A 8 9.92 -4.39 -5.75
N ILE A 9 11.11 -4.23 -5.15
CA ILE A 9 11.44 -4.86 -3.86
C ILE A 9 10.60 -4.25 -2.73
N ALA A 10 10.42 -2.93 -2.72
CA ALA A 10 9.59 -2.25 -1.73
C ALA A 10 8.13 -2.74 -1.77
N LEU A 11 7.57 -2.89 -2.98
CA LEU A 11 6.22 -3.41 -3.17
C LEU A 11 6.07 -4.85 -2.66
N ALA A 12 7.03 -5.74 -2.99
CA ALA A 12 7.00 -7.12 -2.54
C ALA A 12 7.06 -7.25 -1.02
N LEU A 13 7.91 -6.47 -0.36
CA LEU A 13 8.01 -6.43 1.10
C LEU A 13 6.72 -5.90 1.75
N LEU A 14 6.12 -4.86 1.15
CA LEU A 14 4.86 -4.30 1.62
C LEU A 14 3.72 -5.34 1.54
N LYS A 15 3.56 -5.99 0.39
CA LYS A 15 2.58 -7.08 0.21
C LYS A 15 2.77 -8.19 1.24
N TYR A 16 3.99 -8.68 1.41
CA TYR A 16 4.31 -9.72 2.39
C TYR A 16 3.92 -9.32 3.81
N ARG A 17 4.23 -8.08 4.22
CA ARG A 17 3.86 -7.55 5.54
C ARG A 17 2.34 -7.48 5.69
N MET A 18 1.65 -6.88 4.73
CA MET A 18 0.20 -6.70 4.78
C MET A 18 -0.57 -8.04 4.80
N GLY A 19 -0.13 -9.03 4.03
CA GLY A 19 -0.73 -10.36 4.05
C GLY A 19 -0.51 -11.10 5.38
N ARG A 20 0.60 -10.85 6.08
CA ARG A 20 0.90 -11.48 7.38
C ARG A 20 0.26 -10.79 8.59
N GLU A 21 0.32 -9.47 8.62
CA GLU A 21 -0.15 -8.66 9.76
C GLU A 21 -1.64 -8.33 9.66
N GLY A 22 -2.22 -8.52 8.47
CA GLY A 22 -3.60 -8.14 8.16
C GLY A 22 -3.72 -6.64 7.88
N ILE A 23 -4.77 -6.27 7.16
CA ILE A 23 -5.05 -4.88 6.80
C ILE A 23 -6.07 -4.34 7.78
N ARG A 24 -5.66 -3.40 8.65
CA ARG A 24 -6.60 -2.69 9.53
C ARG A 24 -7.16 -1.48 8.81
N LEU A 25 -8.31 -1.66 8.17
CA LEU A 25 -9.10 -0.56 7.60
C LEU A 25 -9.84 0.18 8.73
N THR A 26 -9.10 0.97 9.50
CA THR A 26 -9.69 1.80 10.56
C THR A 26 -10.23 3.12 9.96
N LEU A 27 -11.15 3.76 10.69
CA LEU A 27 -11.63 5.11 10.35
C LEU A 27 -10.51 6.16 10.28
N ASP A 28 -9.37 5.87 10.92
CA ASP A 28 -8.19 6.74 10.95
C ASP A 28 -7.34 6.70 9.67
N ILE A 29 -7.60 5.76 8.76
CA ILE A 29 -6.76 5.56 7.57
C ILE A 29 -6.72 6.81 6.66
N LYS A 30 -7.83 7.58 6.62
CA LYS A 30 -7.88 8.84 5.87
C LYS A 30 -6.94 9.90 6.45
N ARG A 31 -6.83 9.95 7.78
CA ARG A 31 -5.96 10.88 8.51
C ARG A 31 -4.50 10.46 8.34
N GLU A 32 -4.21 9.18 8.45
CA GLU A 32 -2.87 8.63 8.21
C GLU A 32 -2.41 8.91 6.78
N LEU A 33 -3.25 8.68 5.77
CA LEU A 33 -2.93 9.02 4.37
C LEU A 33 -2.64 10.52 4.19
N GLY A 34 -3.36 11.39 4.88
CA GLY A 34 -3.08 12.83 4.88
C GLY A 34 -1.72 13.17 5.50
N ASN A 35 -1.33 12.46 6.56
CA ASN A 35 0.00 12.63 7.19
C ASN A 35 1.11 12.10 6.29
N VAL A 36 0.92 10.94 5.64
CA VAL A 36 1.88 10.37 4.68
C VAL A 36 2.08 11.33 3.52
N ALA A 37 1.00 11.85 2.93
CA ALA A 37 1.09 12.82 1.83
C ALA A 37 1.95 14.04 2.16
N LYS A 38 1.78 14.59 3.37
CA LYS A 38 2.62 15.70 3.87
C LYS A 38 4.08 15.30 4.07
N ALA A 39 4.34 14.10 4.57
CA ALA A 39 5.68 13.63 4.89
C ALA A 39 6.48 13.22 3.65
N THR A 40 5.82 12.68 2.62
CA THR A 40 6.48 12.15 1.41
C THR A 40 6.39 13.09 0.22
N GLY A 41 5.50 14.09 0.25
CA GLY A 41 5.18 14.94 -0.89
C GLY A 41 4.31 14.27 -1.95
N ILE A 42 3.88 13.02 -1.73
CA ILE A 42 3.03 12.29 -2.66
C ILE A 42 1.57 12.75 -2.47
N PRO A 43 0.84 13.12 -3.53
CA PRO A 43 -0.56 13.49 -3.45
C PRO A 43 -1.41 12.43 -2.75
N GLN A 44 -2.32 12.88 -1.89
CA GLN A 44 -3.18 11.95 -1.14
C GLN A 44 -4.04 11.08 -2.07
N ASP A 45 -4.47 11.59 -3.22
CA ASP A 45 -5.28 10.83 -4.17
C ASP A 45 -4.47 9.74 -4.88
N GLU A 46 -3.20 10.00 -5.17
CA GLU A 46 -2.27 8.99 -5.71
C GLU A 46 -2.03 7.86 -4.69
N LEU A 47 -1.84 8.20 -3.41
CA LEU A 47 -1.74 7.20 -2.34
C LEU A 47 -3.01 6.34 -2.20
N LYS A 48 -4.20 6.94 -2.37
CA LYS A 48 -5.47 6.21 -2.34
C LYS A 48 -5.58 5.26 -3.53
N GLU A 49 -5.22 5.71 -4.72
CA GLU A 49 -5.26 4.90 -5.93
C GLU A 49 -4.31 3.71 -5.81
N PHE A 50 -3.07 3.96 -5.40
CA PHE A 50 -2.08 2.92 -5.13
C PHE A 50 -2.59 1.92 -4.08
N GLY A 51 -3.15 2.41 -2.96
CA GLY A 51 -3.71 1.56 -1.92
C GLY A 51 -4.87 0.69 -2.39
N LYS A 52 -5.76 1.21 -3.25
CA LYS A 52 -6.86 0.43 -3.84
C LYS A 52 -6.35 -0.72 -4.71
N ILE A 53 -5.37 -0.46 -5.56
CA ILE A 53 -4.74 -1.48 -6.42
C ILE A 53 -4.12 -2.57 -5.55
N LEU A 54 -3.30 -2.17 -4.59
CA LEU A 54 -2.59 -3.09 -3.69
C LEU A 54 -3.55 -3.98 -2.87
N ILE A 55 -4.60 -3.39 -2.30
CA ILE A 55 -5.61 -4.15 -1.54
C ILE A 55 -6.37 -5.09 -2.48
N GLY A 56 -6.75 -4.64 -3.68
CA GLY A 56 -7.42 -5.48 -4.68
C GLY A 56 -6.60 -6.71 -5.04
N GLU A 57 -5.31 -6.53 -5.33
CA GLU A 57 -4.38 -7.63 -5.61
C GLU A 57 -4.26 -8.61 -4.43
N LEU A 58 -4.12 -8.10 -3.20
CA LEU A 58 -4.03 -8.94 -2.01
C LEU A 58 -5.31 -9.76 -1.76
N LEU A 59 -6.48 -9.17 -2.01
CA LEU A 59 -7.76 -9.87 -1.91
C LEU A 59 -7.86 -10.96 -2.97
N GLU A 60 -7.51 -10.66 -4.23
CA GLU A 60 -7.50 -11.64 -5.32
C GLU A 60 -6.56 -12.81 -5.00
N GLU A 61 -5.34 -12.54 -4.52
CA GLU A 61 -4.38 -13.57 -4.12
C GLU A 61 -4.89 -14.43 -2.94
N THR A 62 -5.68 -13.84 -2.04
CA THR A 62 -6.22 -14.54 -0.84
C THR A 62 -7.44 -15.39 -1.16
N PHE A 63 -8.35 -14.90 -2.02
CA PHE A 63 -9.61 -15.57 -2.35
C PHE A 63 -9.56 -16.45 -3.60
N SER A 64 -8.52 -16.34 -4.43
CA SER A 64 -8.30 -17.21 -5.60
C SER A 64 -7.41 -18.43 -5.29
N LYS A 65 -7.09 -18.63 -4.00
CA LYS A 65 -6.48 -19.85 -3.45
C LYS A 65 -7.54 -20.68 -2.75
#